data_AF-A0A533VZT2-F1
#
_entry.id   AF-A0A533VZT2-F1
#
_cell.length_a   1.000
_cell.length_b   1.000
_cell.length_c   1.000
_cell.angle_alpha   90.00
_cell.angle_beta   90.00
_cell.angle_gamma   90.00
#
_symmetry.space_group_name_H-M   'P 1'
#
loop_
_entity.id
_entity.type
_entity.pdbx_description
1 polymer ?
#
loop_
_entity_poly.entity_id
_entity_poly.type
_entity_poly.pdbx_seq_one_letter_code
_entity_poly.pdbx_strand_id
1 'polypeptide(L)'
;MQRRKTFAIAGESGCGKTTLGLSIAQLLPSNARIRGGKIVFDGVDLLQMREDDFRRRIRWKKISMVFQGSMSAFNPVIRVGDQ
;
A
#
# COMPACT_ATOMS: atom_id res chain seq x y z
N MET A 1 2.76 -14.63 2.78
CA MET A 1 1.40 -14.76 3.36
C MET A 1 0.67 -15.89 2.65
N GLN A 2 -0.13 -16.69 3.36
CA GLN A 2 -0.93 -17.74 2.73
C GLN A 2 -2.18 -17.12 2.07
N ARG A 3 -2.59 -17.63 0.91
CA ARG A 3 -3.83 -17.19 0.25
C ARG A 3 -5.04 -17.47 1.15
N ARG A 4 -6.04 -16.60 1.07
CA ARG A 4 -7.32 -16.70 1.81
C ARG A 4 -7.16 -16.75 3.34
N LYS A 5 -6.11 -16.13 3.88
CA LYS A 5 -5.95 -15.92 5.31
C LYS A 5 -6.00 -14.45 5.65
N THR A 6 -6.58 -14.15 6.80
CA THR A 6 -6.50 -12.84 7.42
C THR A 6 -5.24 -12.80 8.28
N PHE A 7 -4.46 -11.74 8.12
CA PHE A 7 -3.31 -11.46 8.96
C PHE A 7 -3.49 -10.09 9.61
N ALA A 8 -3.16 -10.00 10.90
CA ALA A 8 -3.23 -8.77 11.65
C ALA A 8 -1.83 -8.37 12.12
N ILE A 9 -1.53 -7.07 12.08
CA ILE A 9 -0.30 -6.50 12.61
C ILE A 9 -0.70 -5.60 13.77
N ALA A 10 -0.25 -5.93 14.98
CA ALA A 10 -0.54 -5.20 16.20
C ALA A 10 0.74 -4.60 16.78
N GLY A 11 0.58 -3.52 17.55
CA GLY A 11 1.67 -2.78 18.19
C GLY A 11 1.23 -1.37 18.56
N GLU A 12 2.03 -0.69 19.37
CA GLU A 12 1.72 0.66 19.88
C GLU A 12 1.68 1.73 18.77
N SER A 13 1.08 2.89 19.08
CA SER A 13 1.09 4.02 18.16
C SER A 13 2.53 4.40 17.80
N GLY A 14 2.80 4.71 16.53
CA GLY A 14 4.14 5.05 16.06
C GLY A 14 5.10 3.88 15.83
N CYS A 15 4.75 2.63 16.13
CA CYS A 15 5.64 1.47 15.95
C CYS A 15 5.87 1.04 14.47
N GLY A 16 5.37 1.81 13.50
CA GLY A 16 5.64 1.59 12.07
C GLY A 16 4.64 0.71 11.30
N LYS A 17 3.49 0.32 11.88
CA LYS A 17 2.46 -0.49 11.20
C LYS A 17 1.99 0.14 9.88
N THR A 18 1.68 1.43 9.91
CA THR A 18 1.27 2.19 8.71
C THR A 18 2.41 2.28 7.70
N THR A 19 3.63 2.55 8.16
CA THR A 19 4.84 2.59 7.32
C THR A 19 5.07 1.25 6.61
N LEU A 20 4.84 0.13 7.28
CA LEU A 20 4.96 -1.21 6.69
C LEU A 20 3.91 -1.41 5.58
N GLY A 21 2.64 -1.06 5.82
CA GLY A 21 1.59 -1.12 4.80
C GLY A 21 1.90 -0.25 3.58
N LEU A 22 2.31 1.01 3.80
CA LEU A 22 2.69 1.95 2.74
C LEU A 22 3.91 1.46 1.95
N SER A 23 4.87 0.80 2.60
CA SER A 23 6.04 0.21 1.93
C SER A 23 5.62 -0.89 0.96
N ILE A 24 4.71 -1.78 1.36
CA ILE A 24 4.18 -2.85 0.49
C ILE A 24 3.41 -2.27 -0.70
N ALA A 25 2.63 -1.21 -0.48
CA ALA A 25 1.86 -0.56 -1.53
C ALA A 25 2.69 0.37 -2.44
N GLN A 26 3.98 0.55 -2.16
CA GLN A 26 4.84 1.57 -2.78
C GLN A 26 4.22 2.97 -2.73
N LEU A 27 3.79 3.39 -1.54
CA LEU A 27 3.14 4.67 -1.26
C LEU A 27 3.83 5.42 -0.11
N LEU A 28 5.11 5.13 0.13
CA LEU A 28 5.89 5.90 1.11
C LEU A 28 5.96 7.38 0.67
N PRO A 29 5.88 8.31 1.62
CA PRO A 29 6.08 9.73 1.34
C PRO A 29 7.49 9.99 0.81
N SER A 30 7.69 11.10 0.12
CA SER A 30 8.97 11.46 -0.52
C SER A 30 10.15 11.58 0.44
N ASN A 31 9.89 11.82 1.73
CA ASN A 31 10.91 11.87 2.78
C ASN A 31 11.31 10.47 3.33
N ALA A 32 10.67 9.40 2.87
CA ALA A 32 10.95 8.03 3.28
C ALA A 32 11.48 7.21 2.10
N ARG A 33 12.41 6.28 2.39
CA ARG A 33 12.96 5.35 1.41
C ARG A 33 13.19 3.98 2.00
N ILE A 34 12.98 2.95 1.16
CA ILE A 34 13.33 1.58 1.50
C ILE A 34 14.84 1.42 1.33
N ARG A 35 15.55 1.11 2.41
CA ARG A 35 17.02 1.00 2.41
C ARG A 35 17.55 -0.31 1.82
N GLY A 36 16.75 -1.36 1.87
CA GLY A 36 17.11 -2.69 1.41
C GLY A 36 16.03 -3.71 1.76
N GLY A 37 16.27 -4.96 1.36
CA GLY A 37 15.30 -6.05 1.49
C GLY A 37 14.51 -6.29 0.20
N LYS A 38 13.47 -7.12 0.29
CA LYS A 38 12.63 -7.54 -0.83
C LYS A 38 11.18 -7.61 -0.39
N ILE A 39 10.26 -7.32 -1.30
CA ILE A 39 8.82 -7.52 -1.07
C ILE A 39 8.32 -8.47 -2.15
N VAL A 40 8.22 -9.76 -1.81
CA VAL A 40 7.88 -10.80 -2.79
C VAL A 40 6.38 -11.06 -2.81
N PHE A 41 5.78 -10.91 -3.98
CA PHE A 41 4.37 -11.19 -4.23
C PHE A 41 4.21 -11.96 -5.54
N ASP A 42 3.51 -13.10 -5.49
CA ASP A 42 3.39 -14.05 -6.62
C ASP A 42 4.75 -14.40 -7.28
N GLY A 43 5.82 -14.53 -6.47
CA GLY A 43 7.17 -14.86 -6.95
C GLY A 43 7.96 -13.68 -7.55
N VAL A 44 7.38 -12.49 -7.59
CA VAL A 44 8.03 -11.27 -8.10
C VAL A 44 8.43 -10.36 -6.94
N ASP A 45 9.67 -9.87 -6.94
CA ASP A 45 10.07 -8.80 -6.03
C ASP A 45 9.53 -7.45 -6.53
N LEU A 46 8.56 -6.92 -5.80
CA LEU A 46 7.89 -5.67 -6.13
C LEU A 46 8.87 -4.49 -6.16
N LEU A 47 9.94 -4.52 -5.35
CA LEU A 47 10.93 -3.43 -5.28
C LEU A 47 11.82 -3.33 -6.52
N GLN A 48 11.86 -4.39 -7.34
CA GLN A 48 12.59 -4.42 -8.62
C GLN A 48 11.71 -4.03 -9.81
N MET A 49 10.41 -3.82 -9.59
CA MET A 49 9.49 -3.41 -10.65
C MET A 49 9.68 -1.93 -10.96
N ARG A 50 9.61 -1.58 -12.25
CA ARG A 50 9.44 -0.18 -12.65
C ARG A 50 8.08 0.32 -12.17
N GLU A 51 8.01 1.59 -11.82
CA GLU A 51 6.80 2.19 -11.25
C GLU A 51 5.56 1.99 -12.16
N ASP A 52 5.71 2.18 -13.47
CA ASP A 52 4.63 1.99 -14.45
C ASP A 52 4.08 0.56 -14.45
N ASP A 53 4.97 -0.43 -14.36
CA ASP A 53 4.59 -1.84 -14.34
C ASP A 53 3.87 -2.18 -13.03
N PHE A 54 4.37 -1.64 -11.91
CA PHE A 54 3.72 -1.77 -10.61
C PHE A 54 2.32 -1.15 -10.61
N ARG A 55 2.17 0.07 -11.11
CA ARG A 55 0.89 0.78 -11.23
C ARG A 55 -0.12 0.02 -12.10
N ARG A 56 0.32 -0.50 -13.25
CA ARG A 56 -0.57 -1.17 -14.21
C ARG A 56 -0.97 -2.59 -13.81
N ARG A 57 -0.10 -3.32 -13.09
CA ARG A 57 -0.28 -4.76 -12.83
C ARG A 57 -0.61 -5.10 -11.39
N ILE A 58 -0.16 -4.29 -10.43
CA ILE A 58 -0.23 -4.62 -9.00
C ILE A 58 -1.17 -3.68 -8.26
N ARG A 59 -0.91 -2.37 -8.29
CA ARG A 59 -1.67 -1.36 -7.56
C ARG A 59 -3.14 -1.39 -8.01
N TRP A 60 -4.07 -1.44 -7.05
CA TRP A 60 -5.53 -1.51 -7.24
C TRP A 60 -6.07 -2.76 -7.93
N LYS A 61 -5.24 -3.58 -8.59
CA LYS A 61 -5.67 -4.83 -9.26
C LYS A 61 -5.44 -6.07 -8.41
N LYS A 62 -4.30 -6.12 -7.71
CA LYS A 62 -3.89 -7.27 -6.88
C LYS A 62 -3.64 -6.89 -5.44
N ILE A 63 -3.16 -5.67 -5.21
CA ILE A 63 -2.94 -5.10 -3.88
C ILE A 63 -3.67 -3.76 -3.82
N SER A 64 -4.58 -3.64 -2.86
CA SER A 64 -5.35 -2.42 -2.60
C SER A 64 -5.18 -2.05 -1.14
N MET A 65 -5.13 -0.74 -0.86
CA MET A 65 -4.98 -0.21 0.48
C MET A 65 -6.13 0.75 0.78
N VAL A 66 -6.72 0.61 1.97
CA VAL A 66 -7.63 1.60 2.54
C VAL A 66 -6.86 2.33 3.63
N PHE A 67 -6.67 3.64 3.45
CA PHE A 67 -5.87 4.44 4.36
C PHE A 67 -6.59 4.73 5.66
N GLN A 68 -5.81 4.96 6.73
CA GLN A 68 -6.33 5.50 7.97
C GLN A 68 -6.89 6.91 7.70
N GLY A 69 -8.12 7.20 8.13
CA GLY A 69 -8.75 8.49 7.86
C GLY A 69 -9.19 8.68 6.40
N SER A 70 -9.45 7.58 5.66
CA SER A 70 -9.84 7.61 4.24
C SER A 70 -11.02 8.54 3.90
N MET A 71 -11.88 8.88 4.87
CA MET A 71 -12.95 9.86 4.66
C MET A 71 -12.43 11.23 4.20
N SER A 72 -11.24 11.65 4.64
CA SER A 72 -10.63 12.92 4.25
C SER A 72 -10.17 12.95 2.78
N ALA A 73 -10.17 11.81 2.08
CA ALA A 73 -9.82 11.75 0.67
C ALA A 73 -10.98 12.18 -0.26
N PHE A 74 -12.21 12.23 0.24
CA PHE A 74 -13.37 12.63 -0.53
C PHE A 74 -13.57 14.14 -0.52
N ASN A 75 -13.90 14.72 -1.68
CA ASN A 75 -14.42 16.08 -1.71
C ASN A 75 -15.90 16.06 -1.29
N PRO A 76 -16.28 16.65 -0.14
CA PRO A 76 -17.63 16.51 0.42
C PRO A 76 -18.72 17.20 -0.41
N VAL A 77 -18.36 18.08 -1.34
CA VAL A 77 -19.33 18.76 -2.21
C VAL A 77 -19.50 18.08 -3.58
N ILE A 78 -18.76 17.00 -3.86
CA ILE A 78 -18.87 16.22 -5.09
C ILE A 78 -19.42 14.83 -4.75
N ARG A 79 -20.35 14.32 -5.56
CA ARG A 79 -20.87 12.95 -5.38
C ARG A 79 -19.77 11.93 -5.62
N VAL A 80 -19.90 10.74 -5.04
CA VAL A 80 -18.88 9.67 -5.15
C VAL A 80 -18.60 9.27 -6.60
N GLY A 81 -19.59 9.25 -7.47
CA GLY A 81 -19.41 8.88 -8.88
C GLY A 81 -18.80 9.98 -9.77
N ASP A 82 -18.80 11.23 -9.28
CA ASP A 82 -18.41 12.42 -10.06
C ASP A 82 -17.03 12.96 -9.65
N GLN A 83 -16.32 12.30 -8.73
CA GLN A 83 -14.99 12.68 -8.25
C GLN A 83 -13.88 11.72 -8.72
#